data_AF-U5YE80-F1
#
_entry.id   AF-U5YE80-F1
#
_cell.length_a   1.000
_cell.length_b   1.000
_cell.length_c   1.000
_cell.angle_alpha   90.00
_cell.angle_beta   90.00
_cell.angle_gamma   90.00
#
_symmetry.space_group_name_H-M   'P 1'
#
loop_
_entity.id
_entity.type
_entity.pdbx_description
1 polymer ?
#
loop_
_entity_poly.entity_id
_entity_poly.type
_entity_poly.pdbx_seq_one_letter_code
_entity_poly.pdbx_strand_id
1 'polypeptide(L)'
;YHFRKFSNDGQFLICFSRNYQNLIVYRHSCLTYCSKGINCDNQEEFPVKGKKFESHFSQLYSLSLASGSELICKDFFLATDCNSYGIFATATTPESDPPARPGAIPNIPSMEKITFYLVRLADGTIMDERKFHDDFIHLAHNVGIFMYDDFISILSVRYQAIHILQVRKAGMFVDVRT
;
A
#
# COMPACT_ATOMS: atom_id res chain seq x y z
N TYR A 1 7.92 -1.33 14.26
CA TYR A 1 7.35 -1.29 12.91
C TYR A 1 6.25 -2.33 12.84
N HIS A 2 5.15 -2.06 12.15
CA HIS A 2 4.15 -3.10 11.90
C HIS A 2 4.60 -3.81 10.61
N PHE A 3 5.06 -5.07 10.72
CA PHE A 3 5.58 -5.81 9.56
C PHE A 3 4.51 -5.94 8.50
N ARG A 4 4.75 -5.44 7.29
CA ARG A 4 3.80 -5.60 6.20
C ARG A 4 4.48 -5.90 4.86
N LYS A 5 3.58 -6.36 4.00
CA LYS A 5 3.68 -7.28 2.86
C LYS A 5 4.94 -7.14 2.00
N PHE A 6 5.36 -8.24 1.41
CA PHE A 6 6.32 -8.21 0.32
C PHE A 6 5.63 -7.78 -0.99
N SER A 7 6.39 -7.20 -1.91
CA SER A 7 6.00 -7.15 -3.33
C SER A 7 5.82 -8.58 -3.87
N ASN A 8 5.11 -8.76 -4.99
CA ASN A 8 4.80 -10.10 -5.50
C ASN A 8 6.06 -10.90 -5.86
N ASP A 9 7.16 -10.22 -6.22
CA ASP A 9 8.47 -10.81 -6.50
C ASP A 9 9.37 -10.97 -5.25
N GLY A 10 8.91 -10.56 -4.07
CA GLY A 10 9.67 -10.65 -2.82
C GLY A 10 10.84 -9.66 -2.68
N GLN A 11 11.08 -8.79 -3.66
CA GLN A 11 12.24 -7.89 -3.67
C GLN A 11 12.13 -6.76 -2.64
N PHE A 12 10.91 -6.28 -2.40
CA PHE A 12 10.64 -5.14 -1.54
C PHE A 12 9.78 -5.55 -0.35
N LEU A 13 10.18 -5.12 0.83
CA LEU A 13 9.38 -5.22 2.05
C LEU A 13 8.72 -3.85 2.31
N ILE A 14 7.40 -3.83 2.41
CA ILE A 14 6.58 -2.63 2.48
C ILE A 14 6.11 -2.37 3.91
N CYS A 15 6.63 -1.31 4.53
CA CYS A 15 6.34 -0.96 5.91
C CYS A 15 5.73 0.45 6.03
N PHE A 16 5.17 0.75 7.19
CA PHE A 16 4.64 2.07 7.51
C PHE A 16 5.19 2.59 8.84
N SER A 17 5.30 3.91 8.96
CA SER A 17 5.62 4.54 10.24
C SER A 17 4.51 4.32 11.27
N ARG A 18 4.83 4.43 12.56
CA ARG A 18 3.88 4.18 13.66
C ARG A 18 2.67 5.12 13.64
N ASN A 19 2.86 6.34 13.15
CA ASN A 19 1.81 7.36 13.00
C ASN A 19 1.05 7.24 11.67
N TYR A 20 1.36 6.23 10.84
CA TYR A 20 0.74 5.99 9.53
C TYR A 20 0.82 7.21 8.58
N GLN A 21 1.93 7.96 8.65
CA GLN A 21 2.19 9.10 7.77
C GLN A 21 3.18 8.77 6.65
N ASN A 22 4.14 7.88 6.92
CA ASN A 22 5.21 7.55 6.00
C ASN A 22 5.14 6.09 5.53
N LEU A 23 5.31 5.90 4.24
CA LEU A 23 5.71 4.64 3.62
C LEU A 23 7.21 4.45 3.81
N ILE A 24 7.61 3.28 4.28
CA ILE A 24 9.02 2.91 4.47
C ILE A 24 9.25 1.62 3.69
N VAL A 25 10.14 1.64 2.70
CA VAL A 25 10.44 0.47 1.88
C VAL A 25 11.84 -0.03 2.18
N TYR A 26 11.94 -1.34 2.38
CA TYR A 26 13.20 -2.03 2.58
C TYR A 26 13.48 -2.96 1.42
N ARG A 27 14.76 -3.18 1.14
CA ARG A 27 15.24 -4.23 0.25
C ARG A 27 15.86 -5.34 1.07
N HIS A 28 15.61 -6.58 0.66
CA HIS A 28 16.32 -7.70 1.24
C HIS A 28 17.82 -7.60 0.89
N SER A 29 18.65 -7.47 1.91
CA SER A 29 20.10 -7.52 1.83
C SER A 29 20.48 -9.00 1.89
N CYS A 30 20.75 -9.61 0.74
CA CYS A 30 21.10 -11.03 0.67
C CYS A 30 22.28 -11.35 1.59
N LEU A 31 22.00 -12.00 2.73
CA LEU A 31 22.99 -12.80 3.42
C LEU A 31 22.89 -14.21 2.84
N THR A 32 23.87 -14.61 2.03
CA THR A 32 24.10 -16.01 1.67
C THR A 32 24.59 -16.77 2.90
N TYR A 33 23.71 -16.97 3.88
CA TYR A 33 23.95 -17.90 4.99
C TYR A 33 23.06 -19.12 4.77
N CYS A 34 23.58 -20.08 4.01
CA CYS A 34 23.02 -21.42 3.95
C CYS A 34 23.81 -22.30 4.91
N SER A 35 23.21 -22.65 6.06
CA SER A 35 23.78 -23.68 6.92
C SER A 35 23.82 -24.98 6.13
N LYS A 36 25.01 -25.48 5.79
CA LYS A 36 25.13 -26.82 5.21
C LYS A 36 24.72 -27.79 6.31
N GLY A 37 23.58 -28.47 6.13
CA GLY A 37 23.03 -29.44 7.08
C GLY A 37 23.89 -30.69 7.20
N ILE A 38 25.12 -30.54 7.71
CA ILE A 38 26.03 -31.64 8.01
C ILE A 38 26.18 -31.66 9.53
N ASN A 39 25.43 -32.58 10.16
CA ASN A 39 25.37 -32.88 11.60
C ASN A 39 24.77 -31.78 12.49
N CYS A 40 23.45 -31.79 12.61
CA CYS A 40 22.63 -30.91 13.46
C CYS A 40 22.78 -31.14 14.99
N ASP A 41 23.86 -31.79 15.45
CA ASP A 41 24.14 -32.01 16.88
C ASP A 41 25.10 -30.97 17.45
N ASN A 42 25.81 -30.22 16.60
CA ASN A 42 26.53 -29.04 17.00
C ASN A 42 25.69 -27.84 16.61
N GLN A 43 25.15 -27.12 17.61
CA GLN A 43 24.57 -25.80 17.40
C GLN A 43 25.67 -24.87 16.89
N GLU A 44 25.87 -24.81 15.57
CA GLU A 44 26.56 -23.66 14.98
C GLU A 44 25.69 -22.45 15.27
N GLU A 45 26.08 -21.67 16.30
CA GLU A 45 25.38 -20.47 16.68
C GLU A 45 25.26 -19.55 15.47
N PHE A 46 24.02 -19.25 15.08
CA PHE A 46 23.72 -18.24 14.09
C PHE A 46 24.56 -16.99 14.39
N PRO A 47 25.37 -16.50 13.44
CA PRO A 47 26.28 -15.40 13.72
C PRO A 47 25.50 -14.24 14.33
N VAL A 48 25.99 -13.66 15.43
CA VAL A 48 25.28 -12.60 16.18
C VAL A 48 24.81 -11.46 15.27
N LYS A 49 25.52 -11.22 14.15
CA LYS A 49 25.14 -10.26 13.11
C LYS A 49 23.82 -10.64 12.40
N GLY A 50 23.56 -11.91 12.12
CA GLY A 50 22.34 -12.40 11.46
C GLY A 50 21.08 -12.38 12.34
N LYS A 51 21.20 -12.03 13.63
CA LYS A 51 20.04 -11.93 14.54
C LYS A 51 19.29 -10.59 14.45
N LYS A 52 19.87 -9.59 13.77
CA LYS A 52 19.29 -8.23 13.67
C LYS A 52 18.52 -8.05 12.37
N PHE A 53 17.42 -7.30 12.39
CA PHE A 53 16.62 -7.00 11.19
C PHE A 53 17.45 -6.32 10.11
N GLU A 54 18.30 -5.38 10.50
CA GLU A 54 19.18 -4.60 9.62
C GLU A 54 20.23 -5.45 8.90
N SER A 55 20.44 -6.69 9.35
CA SER A 55 21.33 -7.63 8.67
C SER A 55 20.66 -8.28 7.44
N HIS A 56 19.33 -8.39 7.44
CA HIS A 56 18.54 -8.97 6.36
C HIS A 56 17.88 -7.90 5.48
N PHE A 57 17.71 -6.68 5.99
CA PHE A 57 16.98 -5.62 5.30
C PHE A 57 17.71 -4.29 5.40
N SER A 58 17.87 -3.63 4.26
CA SER A 58 18.33 -2.24 4.17
C SER A 58 17.16 -1.34 3.82
N GLN A 59 17.02 -0.21 4.53
CA GLN A 59 15.99 0.77 4.18
C GLN A 59 16.39 1.45 2.86
N LEU A 60 15.51 1.39 1.85
CA LEU A 60 15.72 2.08 0.58
C LEU A 60 15.32 3.55 0.70
N TYR A 61 14.11 3.81 1.20
CA TYR A 61 13.58 5.16 1.35
C TYR A 61 12.47 5.21 2.41
N SER A 62 12.17 6.45 2.81
CA SER A 62 11.01 6.81 3.61
C SER A 62 10.30 7.97 2.92
N LEU A 63 9.03 7.79 2.57
CA LEU A 63 8.21 8.72 1.79
C LEU A 63 6.98 9.13 2.60
N SER A 64 6.72 10.43 2.74
CA SER A 64 5.47 10.92 3.33
C SER A 64 4.34 10.76 2.30
N LEU A 65 3.39 9.86 2.58
CA LEU A 65 2.21 9.66 1.72
C LEU A 65 0.97 10.34 2.30
N ALA A 66 0.81 10.32 3.61
CA ALA A 66 -0.28 11.03 4.27
C ALA A 66 0.18 12.42 4.72
N SER A 67 -0.79 13.32 4.85
CA SER A 67 -0.60 14.67 5.36
C SER A 67 -1.87 15.16 6.05
N GLY A 68 -1.74 16.11 6.96
CA GLY A 68 -2.88 16.70 7.66
C GLY A 68 -3.66 15.66 8.49
N SER A 69 -4.95 15.52 8.20
CA SER A 69 -5.86 14.57 8.85
C SER A 69 -5.89 13.19 8.20
N GLU A 70 -5.22 12.99 7.06
CA GLU A 70 -5.16 11.68 6.39
C GLU A 70 -4.20 10.72 7.12
N LEU A 71 -4.53 9.43 7.09
CA LEU A 71 -3.69 8.33 7.54
C LEU A 71 -3.54 7.31 6.42
N ILE A 72 -2.37 6.69 6.31
CA ILE A 72 -2.16 5.54 5.42
C ILE A 72 -3.02 4.37 5.89
N CYS A 73 -3.80 3.78 4.98
CA CYS A 73 -4.51 2.55 5.24
C CYS A 73 -3.52 1.37 5.25
N LYS A 74 -3.05 0.99 6.44
CA LYS A 74 -2.05 -0.08 6.61
C LYS A 74 -2.48 -1.45 6.06
N ASP A 75 -3.78 -1.69 5.93
CA ASP A 75 -4.35 -2.96 5.46
C ASP A 75 -4.59 -2.96 3.94
N PHE A 76 -4.29 -1.87 3.25
CA PHE A 76 -4.40 -1.73 1.81
C PHE A 76 -3.01 -1.69 1.14
N PHE A 77 -2.81 -2.57 0.17
CA PHE A 77 -1.66 -2.56 -0.73
C PHE A 77 -1.93 -3.45 -1.93
N LEU A 78 -1.69 -2.93 -3.13
CA LEU A 78 -1.71 -3.67 -4.38
C LEU A 78 -0.38 -3.45 -5.11
N ALA A 79 0.22 -4.52 -5.62
CA ALA A 79 1.40 -4.43 -6.49
C ALA A 79 0.95 -4.69 -7.92
N THR A 80 1.41 -3.86 -8.86
CA THR A 80 1.17 -4.09 -10.29
C THR A 80 1.89 -5.36 -10.75
N ASP A 81 1.39 -6.03 -11.77
CA ASP A 81 1.99 -7.28 -12.30
C ASP A 81 3.45 -7.11 -12.76
N CYS A 82 3.82 -5.93 -13.24
CA CYS A 82 5.20 -5.62 -13.61
C CYS A 82 6.13 -5.39 -12.40
N ASN A 83 5.64 -5.52 -11.16
CA ASN A 83 6.33 -5.28 -9.88
C ASN A 83 7.09 -3.94 -9.77
N SER A 84 6.82 -3.01 -10.69
CA SER A 84 7.50 -1.72 -10.75
C SER A 84 6.81 -0.69 -9.88
N TYR A 85 5.50 -0.84 -9.66
CA TYR A 85 4.68 0.09 -8.92
C TYR A 85 3.87 -0.59 -7.81
N GLY A 86 3.72 0.13 -6.71
CA GLY A 86 2.80 -0.17 -5.63
C GLY A 86 1.69 0.88 -5.57
N ILE A 87 0.47 0.42 -5.32
CA ILE A 87 -0.69 1.27 -5.10
C ILE A 87 -0.98 1.30 -3.61
N PHE A 88 -1.02 2.51 -3.07
CA PHE A 88 -1.24 2.80 -1.66
C PHE A 88 -2.48 3.67 -1.51
N ALA A 89 -3.08 3.69 -0.32
CA ALA A 89 -4.22 4.54 -0.04
C ALA A 89 -4.04 5.28 1.27
N THR A 90 -4.40 6.57 1.26
CA THR A 90 -4.63 7.36 2.47
C THR A 90 -6.08 7.76 2.54
N ALA A 91 -6.59 7.95 3.75
CA ALA A 91 -7.92 8.48 3.97
C ALA A 91 -8.01 9.24 5.28
N THR A 92 -8.94 10.18 5.35
CA THR A 92 -9.41 10.75 6.61
C THR A 92 -10.26 9.73 7.37
N THR A 93 -10.41 9.93 8.68
CA THR A 93 -11.34 9.14 9.49
C THR A 93 -12.77 9.27 8.94
N PRO A 94 -13.54 8.18 8.79
CA PRO A 94 -14.94 8.25 8.38
C PRO A 94 -15.80 9.00 9.39
N GLU A 95 -16.54 10.00 8.91
CA GLU A 95 -17.62 10.67 9.64
C GLU A 95 -18.89 9.81 9.56
N SER A 96 -19.51 9.53 10.71
CA SER A 96 -20.70 8.65 10.78
C SER A 96 -22.01 9.35 10.40
N ASP A 97 -22.08 10.67 10.53
CA ASP A 97 -23.26 11.48 10.18
C ASP A 97 -22.88 12.61 9.21
N PRO A 98 -22.51 12.26 7.96
CA PRO A 98 -22.04 13.26 7.02
C PRO A 98 -23.20 14.06 6.41
N PRO A 99 -22.97 15.33 6.02
CA PRO A 99 -24.00 16.17 5.43
C PRO A 99 -24.56 15.56 4.14
N ALA A 100 -25.86 15.78 3.91
CA ALA A 100 -26.54 15.34 2.70
C ALA A 100 -25.92 15.99 1.46
N ARG A 101 -25.60 15.17 0.45
CA ARG A 101 -25.02 15.61 -0.82
C ARG A 101 -25.78 14.98 -1.99
N PRO A 102 -25.91 15.67 -3.14
CA PRO A 102 -26.55 15.11 -4.32
C PRO A 102 -25.90 13.80 -4.75
N GLY A 103 -26.71 12.75 -4.96
CA GLY A 103 -26.23 11.43 -5.38
C GLY A 103 -25.62 10.56 -4.26
N ALA A 104 -25.36 11.12 -3.07
CA ALA A 104 -24.90 10.34 -1.94
C ALA A 104 -26.05 9.64 -1.22
N ILE A 105 -25.86 8.35 -0.90
CA ILE A 105 -26.80 7.57 -0.10
C ILE A 105 -26.78 8.05 1.35
N PRO A 106 -27.95 8.35 1.97
CA PRO A 106 -28.04 8.72 3.37
C PRO A 106 -27.52 7.63 4.31
N ASN A 107 -26.99 8.02 5.47
CA ASN A 107 -26.49 7.13 6.53
C ASN A 107 -25.29 6.23 6.15
N ILE A 108 -24.69 6.45 4.98
CA ILE A 108 -23.38 5.88 4.67
C ILE A 108 -22.32 6.84 5.22
N PRO A 109 -21.32 6.35 5.98
CA PRO A 109 -20.23 7.18 6.45
C PRO A 109 -19.53 7.93 5.31
N SER A 110 -18.78 8.99 5.62
CA SER A 110 -18.03 9.73 4.62
C SER A 110 -16.60 9.92 5.07
N MET A 111 -15.64 9.61 4.21
CA MET A 111 -14.28 10.10 4.33
C MET A 111 -14.20 11.39 3.50
N GLU A 112 -13.87 12.51 4.14
CA GLU A 112 -13.69 13.81 3.48
C GLU A 112 -12.74 13.69 2.28
N LYS A 113 -11.64 12.94 2.45
CA LYS A 113 -10.66 12.73 1.40
C LYS A 113 -10.11 11.30 1.44
N ILE A 114 -10.04 10.68 0.28
CA ILE A 114 -9.39 9.39 0.02
C ILE A 114 -8.43 9.60 -1.14
N THR A 115 -7.16 9.24 -0.97
CA THR A 115 -6.15 9.38 -2.02
C THR A 115 -5.49 8.04 -2.30
N PHE A 116 -5.57 7.58 -3.54
CA PHE A 116 -4.77 6.46 -4.03
C PHE A 116 -3.48 6.99 -4.65
N TYR A 117 -2.34 6.46 -4.23
CA TYR A 117 -1.03 6.82 -4.76
C TYR A 117 -0.46 5.68 -5.58
N LEU A 118 0.05 6.00 -6.77
CA LEU A 118 0.90 5.11 -7.53
C LEU A 118 2.36 5.45 -7.23
N VAL A 119 3.07 4.55 -6.58
CA VAL A 119 4.47 4.77 -6.16
C VAL A 119 5.37 3.80 -6.88
N ARG A 120 6.45 4.30 -7.48
CA ARG A 120 7.51 3.43 -8.03
C ARG A 120 8.30 2.81 -6.88
N LEU A 121 8.31 1.47 -6.81
CA LEU A 121 8.90 0.75 -5.68
C LEU A 121 10.44 0.83 -5.63
N ALA A 122 11.08 1.11 -6.76
CA ALA A 122 12.54 1.16 -6.84
C ALA A 122 13.16 2.36 -6.11
N ASP A 123 12.49 3.52 -6.14
CA ASP A 123 13.05 4.80 -5.69
C ASP A 123 12.09 5.63 -4.82
N GLY A 124 10.83 5.21 -4.67
CA GLY A 124 9.84 5.91 -3.87
C GLY A 124 9.23 7.14 -4.52
N THR A 125 9.39 7.31 -5.84
CA THR A 125 8.76 8.40 -6.57
C THR A 125 7.26 8.19 -6.64
N ILE A 126 6.49 9.20 -6.22
CA ILE A 126 5.04 9.26 -6.47
C ILE A 126 4.86 9.57 -7.96
N MET A 127 4.30 8.62 -8.68
CA MET A 127 4.09 8.69 -10.11
C MET A 127 2.77 9.39 -10.44
N ASP A 128 1.73 9.09 -9.67
CA ASP A 128 0.39 9.66 -9.87
C ASP A 128 -0.47 9.52 -8.60
N GLU A 129 -1.57 10.28 -8.55
CA GLU A 129 -2.56 10.26 -7.48
C GLU A 129 -4.01 10.30 -8.00
N ARG A 130 -4.90 9.54 -7.36
CA ARG A 130 -6.34 9.62 -7.59
C ARG A 130 -7.06 9.96 -6.30
N LYS A 131 -7.79 11.09 -6.31
CA LYS A 131 -8.50 11.60 -5.14
C LYS A 131 -10.01 11.40 -5.28
N PHE A 132 -10.63 10.91 -4.22
CA PHE A 132 -12.07 10.87 -4.02
C PHE A 132 -12.40 11.75 -2.82
N HIS A 133 -13.52 12.45 -2.90
CA HIS A 133 -13.96 13.36 -1.85
C HIS A 133 -15.35 12.98 -1.40
N ASP A 134 -15.55 13.06 -0.08
CA ASP A 134 -16.84 12.88 0.54
C ASP A 134 -17.52 11.57 0.15
N ASP A 135 -16.73 10.51 0.12
CA ASP A 135 -17.12 9.18 -0.32
C ASP A 135 -16.72 8.14 0.73
N PHE A 136 -17.19 6.92 0.56
CA PHE A 136 -16.83 5.78 1.37
C PHE A 136 -16.37 4.64 0.48
N ILE A 137 -15.07 4.35 0.58
CA ILE A 137 -14.44 3.23 -0.10
C ILE A 137 -13.88 2.30 0.99
N HIS A 138 -14.26 1.03 0.96
CA HIS A 138 -13.76 0.03 1.89
C HIS A 138 -12.30 -0.36 1.59
N LEU A 139 -11.35 0.44 2.09
CA LEU A 139 -9.91 0.22 1.88
C LEU A 139 -9.36 -1.01 2.64
N ALA A 140 -9.90 -1.28 3.83
CA ALA A 140 -9.40 -2.33 4.71
C ALA A 140 -9.45 -3.70 4.00
N HIS A 141 -8.31 -4.40 4.02
CA HIS A 141 -8.16 -5.72 3.39
C HIS A 141 -8.51 -5.75 1.89
N ASN A 142 -8.43 -4.60 1.21
CA ASN A 142 -8.77 -4.45 -0.21
C ASN A 142 -10.23 -4.83 -0.55
N VAL A 143 -11.18 -4.80 0.41
CA VAL A 143 -12.55 -5.30 0.16
C VAL A 143 -13.29 -4.52 -0.93
N GLY A 144 -13.10 -3.20 -0.99
CA GLY A 144 -13.74 -2.33 -1.99
C GLY A 144 -12.93 -2.14 -3.26
N ILE A 145 -11.78 -2.81 -3.42
CA ILE A 145 -10.84 -2.54 -4.50
C ILE A 145 -10.27 -3.85 -5.05
N PHE A 146 -10.37 -4.03 -6.36
CA PHE A 146 -9.81 -5.20 -7.04
C PHE A 146 -8.93 -4.76 -8.21
N MET A 147 -7.89 -5.54 -8.47
CA MET A 147 -6.99 -5.32 -9.60
C MET A 147 -6.95 -6.57 -10.47
N TYR A 148 -7.07 -6.36 -11.78
CA TYR A 148 -6.97 -7.39 -12.81
C TYR A 148 -6.12 -6.86 -13.95
N ASP A 149 -5.00 -7.53 -14.23
CA ASP A 149 -3.95 -7.06 -15.14
C ASP A 149 -3.52 -5.62 -14.80
N ASP A 150 -3.82 -4.66 -15.67
CA ASP A 150 -3.54 -3.24 -15.46
C ASP A 150 -4.79 -2.42 -15.10
N PHE A 151 -5.94 -3.05 -14.87
CA PHE A 151 -7.17 -2.38 -14.46
C PHE A 151 -7.40 -2.47 -12.95
N ILE A 152 -7.88 -1.39 -12.37
CA ILE A 152 -8.30 -1.28 -10.98
C ILE A 152 -9.78 -0.92 -10.96
N SER A 153 -10.59 -1.71 -10.26
CA SER A 153 -11.97 -1.37 -9.95
C SER A 153 -12.07 -0.88 -8.51
N ILE A 154 -12.71 0.27 -8.30
CA ILE A 154 -12.90 0.91 -6.99
C ILE A 154 -14.40 1.08 -6.76
N LEU A 155 -14.91 0.46 -5.70
CA LEU A 155 -16.31 0.58 -5.31
C LEU A 155 -16.53 1.83 -4.45
N SER A 156 -17.20 2.81 -5.02
CA SER A 156 -17.76 3.97 -4.31
C SER A 156 -19.09 3.54 -3.68
N VAL A 157 -19.07 3.29 -2.37
CA VAL A 157 -20.27 2.81 -1.65
C VAL A 157 -21.28 3.94 -1.50
N ARG A 158 -20.81 5.16 -1.20
CA ARG A 158 -21.70 6.28 -0.91
C ARG A 158 -22.42 6.77 -2.17
N TYR A 159 -21.81 6.66 -3.35
CA TYR A 159 -22.43 7.06 -4.62
C TYR A 159 -22.89 5.89 -5.50
N GLN A 160 -22.80 4.64 -4.99
CA GLN A 160 -23.19 3.42 -5.72
C GLN A 160 -22.55 3.30 -7.11
N ALA A 161 -21.27 3.65 -7.21
CA ALA A 161 -20.53 3.67 -8.47
C ALA A 161 -19.31 2.73 -8.43
N ILE A 162 -18.90 2.26 -9.62
CA ILE A 162 -17.66 1.50 -9.78
C ILE A 162 -16.75 2.28 -10.72
N HIS A 163 -15.67 2.83 -10.16
CA HIS A 163 -14.64 3.49 -10.95
C HIS A 163 -13.68 2.44 -11.50
N ILE A 164 -13.44 2.47 -12.81
CA ILE A 164 -12.47 1.62 -13.48
C ILE A 164 -11.33 2.49 -13.97
N LEU A 165 -10.14 2.29 -13.39
CA LEU A 165 -8.91 2.95 -13.75
C LEU A 165 -7.97 1.96 -14.45
N GLN A 166 -7.16 2.42 -15.37
CA GLN A 166 -6.05 1.66 -15.95
C GLN A 166 -4.71 2.25 -15.49
N VAL A 167 -3.79 1.40 -15.01
CA VAL A 167 -2.43 1.77 -14.66
C VAL A 167 -1.52 1.61 -15.86
N ARG A 168 -1.12 2.73 -16.46
CA ARG A 168 -0.23 2.70 -17.62
C ARG A 168 1.21 2.36 -17.19
N LYS A 169 1.96 1.73 -18.09
CA LYS A 169 3.40 1.46 -17.93
C LYS A 169 4.26 2.71 -17.72
N ALA A 170 3.76 3.88 -18.12
CA ALA A 170 4.40 5.17 -17.85
C ALA A 170 4.28 5.60 -16.37
N GLY A 171 3.45 4.92 -15.58
CA GLY A 171 3.14 5.25 -14.19
C GLY A 171 2.05 6.31 -14.08
N MET A 172 0.87 6.07 -14.65
CA MET A 172 -0.27 6.98 -14.54
C MET A 172 -1.58 6.21 -14.40
N PHE A 173 -2.54 6.75 -13.66
CA PHE A 173 -3.93 6.32 -13.66
C PHE A 173 -4.68 6.96 -14.83
N VAL A 174 -5.45 6.15 -15.56
CA VAL A 174 -6.32 6.63 -16.65
C VAL A 174 -7.73 6.16 -16.37
N ASP A 175 -8.68 7.09 -16.32
CA ASP A 175 -10.11 6.77 -16.23
C ASP A 175 -10.55 6.01 -17.49
N VAL A 176 -11.13 4.81 -17.30
CA VAL A 176 -11.70 3.99 -18.37
C VAL A 176 -13.22 4.08 -18.32
N ARG A 177 -13.78 3.99 -17.11
CA ARG A 177 -15.22 4.11 -16.87
C ARG A 177 -15.49 4.59 -15.45
N THR A 178 -16.59 5.32 -15.28
CA THR A 178 -17.14 5.75 -14.00
C THR A 178 -18.62 5.40 -13.96
#